data_AF-A0AA45BD21-F1
#
_entry.id   AF-A0AA45BD21-F1
#
_cell.length_a   1.000
_cell.length_b   1.000
_cell.length_c   1.000
_cell.angle_alpha   90.00
_cell.angle_beta   90.00
_cell.angle_gamma   90.00
#
_symmetry.space_group_name_H-M   'P 1'
#
loop_
_entity.id
_entity.type
_entity.pdbx_description
1 polymer ?
#
loop_
_entity_poly.entity_id
_entity_poly.type
_entity_poly.pdbx_seq_one_letter_code
_entity_poly.pdbx_strand_id
1 'polypeptide(L)'
;MTMTDDNGRPMDLTGWSMTMNIARGVNMTPLLTINSSASSGSRIILGGTDGTIQIIITGADTASLESYGLPMAASLTQYPVTKLGLHELVFVAADGTPGCLFEGIVNLEQKVPA
;
A
#
# COMPACT_ATOMS: atom_id res chain seq x y z
N MET A 1 -4.44 -9.93 -2.45
CA MET A 1 -4.01 -10.97 -1.50
C MET A 1 -5.23 -11.52 -0.77
N THR A 2 -5.10 -12.66 -0.09
CA THR A 2 -6.19 -13.25 0.73
C THR A 2 -5.67 -13.44 2.14
N MET A 3 -6.44 -13.00 3.13
CA MET A 3 -6.17 -13.20 4.54
C MET A 3 -6.88 -14.47 5.01
N THR A 4 -6.13 -15.40 5.57
CA THR A 4 -6.65 -16.70 6.02
C THR A 4 -6.41 -16.92 7.49
N ASP A 5 -7.28 -17.69 8.13
CA ASP A 5 -7.06 -18.21 9.48
C ASP A 5 -5.96 -19.28 9.51
N ASP A 6 -5.66 -19.79 10.70
CA ASP A 6 -4.64 -20.84 10.90
C ASP A 6 -4.98 -22.17 10.20
N ASN A 7 -6.22 -22.34 9.72
CA ASN A 7 -6.67 -23.51 8.97
C ASN A 7 -6.67 -23.26 7.45
N GLY A 8 -6.18 -22.11 6.99
CA GLY A 8 -6.16 -21.71 5.58
C GLY A 8 -7.52 -21.29 5.01
N ARG A 9 -8.53 -21.06 5.85
CA ARG A 9 -9.85 -20.57 5.42
C ARG A 9 -9.84 -19.05 5.34
N PRO A 10 -10.52 -18.43 4.36
CA PRO A 10 -10.64 -16.98 4.32
C PRO A 10 -11.24 -16.41 5.61
N MET A 11 -10.61 -15.36 6.13
CA MET A 11 -11.15 -14.61 7.26
C MET A 11 -12.26 -13.66 6.79
N ASP A 12 -13.33 -13.50 7.60
CA ASP A 12 -14.34 -12.48 7.32
C ASP A 12 -13.83 -11.09 7.71
N LEU A 13 -13.64 -10.25 6.69
CA LEU A 13 -13.17 -8.87 6.82
C LEU A 13 -14.33 -7.86 6.95
N THR A 14 -15.57 -8.32 7.13
CA THR A 14 -16.73 -7.44 7.33
C THR A 14 -16.55 -6.59 8.58
N GLY A 15 -16.69 -5.27 8.46
CA GLY A 15 -16.49 -4.32 9.55
C GLY A 15 -15.04 -3.95 9.82
N TRP A 16 -14.07 -4.51 9.08
CA TRP A 16 -12.67 -4.11 9.18
C TRP A 16 -12.44 -2.81 8.41
N SER A 17 -11.39 -2.09 8.80
CA SER A 17 -10.86 -0.96 8.03
C SER A 17 -9.36 -1.10 7.85
N MET A 18 -8.83 -0.57 6.75
CA MET A 18 -7.41 -0.62 6.43
C MET A 18 -6.91 0.72 5.89
N THR A 19 -5.67 1.07 6.25
CA THR A 19 -4.97 2.25 5.75
C THR A 19 -3.54 1.89 5.41
N MET A 20 -3.12 2.22 4.18
CA MET A 20 -1.73 2.20 3.78
C MET A 20 -1.19 3.62 3.70
N ASN A 21 -0.10 3.89 4.39
CA ASN A 21 0.66 5.13 4.24
C ASN A 21 1.96 4.84 3.51
N ILE A 22 2.25 5.63 2.48
CA ILE A 22 3.56 5.69 1.83
C ILE A 22 4.23 6.99 2.27
N ALA A 23 5.40 6.90 2.90
CA ALA A 23 6.13 8.05 3.43
C ALA A 23 7.63 7.91 3.22
N ARG A 24 8.39 9.02 3.19
CA ARG A 24 9.85 8.99 3.00
C ARG A 24 10.61 8.33 4.17
N GLY A 25 9.96 8.15 5.32
CA GLY A 25 10.56 7.58 6.51
C GLY A 25 9.51 7.39 7.61
N VAL A 26 9.94 6.79 8.72
CA VAL A 26 9.11 6.55 9.90
C VAL A 26 8.69 7.89 10.51
N ASN A 27 7.43 8.02 10.95
CA ASN A 27 6.86 9.23 11.56
C ASN A 27 6.89 10.49 10.66
N MET A 28 7.01 10.33 9.34
CA MET A 28 6.90 11.44 8.40
C MET A 28 5.47 11.59 7.87
N THR A 29 5.13 12.79 7.41
CA THR A 29 3.88 13.03 6.67
C THR A 29 3.79 12.08 5.47
N PRO A 30 2.68 11.35 5.30
CA PRO A 30 2.50 10.50 4.12
C PRO A 30 2.54 11.30 2.82
N LEU A 31 3.23 10.76 1.82
CA LEU A 31 3.18 11.20 0.43
C LEU A 31 1.89 10.73 -0.24
N LEU A 32 1.42 9.54 0.13
CA LEU A 32 0.16 8.96 -0.32
C LEU A 32 -0.46 8.14 0.81
N THR A 33 -1.75 8.37 1.06
CA THR A 33 -2.56 7.57 1.96
C THR A 33 -3.66 6.88 1.16
N ILE A 34 -3.73 5.55 1.27
CA ILE A 34 -4.72 4.70 0.61
C ILE A 34 -5.59 4.08 1.68
N ASN A 35 -6.91 4.27 1.61
CA ASN A 35 -7.83 3.82 2.67
C ASN A 35 -8.92 2.91 2.11
N SER A 36 -9.44 2.00 2.95
CA SER A 36 -10.57 1.14 2.59
C SER A 36 -11.93 1.85 2.55
N SER A 37 -12.02 3.06 3.10
CA SER A 37 -13.21 3.93 3.00
C SER A 37 -13.26 4.74 1.70
N ALA A 38 -12.18 4.77 0.91
CA ALA A 38 -12.14 5.54 -0.33
C ALA A 38 -12.99 4.89 -1.43
N SER A 39 -13.85 5.68 -2.07
CA SER A 39 -14.74 5.24 -3.16
C SER A 39 -14.17 5.47 -4.57
N SER A 40 -13.09 6.25 -4.70
CA SER A 40 -12.45 6.59 -5.96
C SER A 40 -10.94 6.78 -5.76
N GLY A 41 -10.19 6.91 -6.85
CA GLY A 41 -8.73 6.98 -6.80
C GLY A 41 -8.09 5.67 -6.32
N SER A 42 -6.88 5.80 -5.76
CA SER A 42 -6.21 4.68 -5.08
C SER A 42 -6.98 4.31 -3.82
N ARG A 43 -7.29 3.03 -3.66
CA ARG A 43 -8.14 2.54 -2.57
C ARG A 43 -7.83 1.10 -2.22
N ILE A 44 -8.29 0.70 -1.03
CA ILE A 44 -8.27 -0.69 -0.58
C ILE A 44 -9.70 -1.22 -0.67
N ILE A 45 -9.89 -2.39 -1.27
CA ILE A 45 -11.18 -3.10 -1.28
C ILE A 45 -11.05 -4.33 -0.41
N LEU A 46 -11.96 -4.46 0.55
CA LEU A 46 -12.07 -5.62 1.44
C LEU A 46 -13.24 -6.50 0.98
N GLY A 47 -12.97 -7.78 0.74
CA GLY A 47 -13.94 -8.75 0.20
C GLY A 47 -14.88 -9.38 1.23
N GLY A 48 -15.01 -8.83 2.43
CA GLY A 48 -15.84 -9.41 3.49
C GLY A 48 -15.48 -10.87 3.76
N THR A 49 -16.46 -11.76 3.60
CA THR A 49 -16.33 -13.22 3.82
C THR A 49 -15.34 -13.91 2.89
N ASP A 50 -15.00 -13.31 1.74
CA ASP A 50 -14.03 -13.89 0.82
C ASP A 50 -12.58 -13.69 1.30
N GLY A 51 -12.35 -12.92 2.37
CA GLY A 51 -11.03 -12.63 2.93
C GLY A 51 -10.09 -11.90 1.97
N THR A 52 -10.60 -11.37 0.86
CA THR A 52 -9.77 -10.74 -0.17
C THR A 52 -9.44 -9.30 0.20
N ILE A 53 -8.20 -8.91 -0.07
CA ILE A 53 -7.72 -7.54 0.02
C ILE A 53 -7.16 -7.17 -1.34
N GLN A 54 -7.76 -6.18 -1.98
CA GLN A 54 -7.27 -5.60 -3.22
C GLN A 54 -6.79 -4.18 -2.96
N ILE A 55 -5.58 -3.88 -3.42
CA ILE A 55 -5.02 -2.53 -3.36
C ILE A 55 -4.98 -2.02 -4.80
N ILE A 56 -5.74 -0.96 -5.05
CA ILE A 56 -5.78 -0.30 -6.34
C ILE A 56 -4.95 0.96 -6.19
N ILE A 57 -3.94 1.11 -7.04
CA ILE A 57 -3.10 2.30 -7.13
C ILE A 57 -3.32 2.90 -8.51
N THR A 58 -3.71 4.17 -8.58
CA THR A 58 -4.01 4.83 -9.85
C THR A 58 -2.84 5.64 -10.36
N GLY A 59 -2.77 5.78 -11.69
CA GLY A 59 -1.76 6.62 -12.33
C GLY A 59 -1.79 8.07 -11.82
N ALA A 60 -2.98 8.62 -11.56
CA ALA A 60 -3.16 9.98 -11.06
C ALA A 60 -2.50 10.20 -9.69
N ASP A 61 -2.66 9.25 -8.76
CA ASP A 61 -2.04 9.35 -7.43
C ASP A 61 -0.54 9.08 -7.46
N THR A 62 -0.06 8.29 -8.43
CA THR A 62 1.38 8.09 -8.60
C THR A 62 2.08 9.21 -9.36
N ALA A 63 1.34 10.02 -10.12
CA ALA A 63 1.93 11.07 -10.97
C ALA A 63 2.54 12.22 -10.16
N SER A 64 2.07 12.44 -8.93
CA SER A 64 2.61 13.44 -8.01
C SER A 64 3.73 12.92 -7.11
N LEU A 65 4.07 11.62 -7.19
CA LEU A 65 5.12 11.03 -6.39
C LEU A 65 6.48 11.36 -6.98
N GLU A 66 7.23 12.19 -6.27
CA GLU A 66 8.59 12.53 -6.64
C GLU A 66 9.59 11.59 -5.97
N SER A 67 10.46 11.00 -6.79
CA SER A 67 11.64 10.27 -6.32
C SER A 67 12.50 11.16 -5.42
N TYR A 68 13.00 10.62 -4.32
CA TYR A 68 14.03 11.29 -3.53
C TYR A 68 15.24 10.36 -3.38
N GLY A 69 16.42 10.86 -3.73
CA GLY A 69 17.66 10.12 -3.61
C GLY A 69 18.20 9.61 -4.95
N LEU A 70 19.30 8.86 -4.85
CA LEU A 70 20.02 8.38 -6.03
C LEU A 70 19.31 7.16 -6.63
N PRO A 71 19.41 6.97 -7.95
CA PRO A 71 18.99 5.74 -8.60
C PRO A 71 19.63 4.53 -7.90
N MET A 72 18.85 3.48 -7.69
CA MET A 72 19.39 2.21 -7.24
C MET A 72 20.37 1.69 -8.29
N ALA A 73 21.59 1.36 -7.87
CA ALA A 73 22.60 0.82 -8.77
C ALA A 73 22.14 -0.54 -9.32
N ALA A 74 22.34 -0.77 -10.63
CA ALA A 74 21.91 -1.97 -11.35
C ALA A 74 20.40 -2.28 -11.23
N SER A 75 19.57 -1.40 -11.78
CA SER A 75 18.17 -1.73 -12.06
C SER A 75 18.11 -2.82 -13.15
N LEU A 76 17.54 -3.99 -12.84
CA LEU A 76 17.16 -5.02 -13.84
C LEU A 76 15.97 -4.57 -14.71
N THR A 77 15.45 -3.36 -14.49
CA THR A 77 14.31 -2.82 -15.23
C THR A 77 14.80 -1.86 -16.32
N GLN A 78 13.95 -1.66 -17.33
CA GLN A 78 14.23 -0.75 -18.44
C GLN A 78 14.31 0.73 -17.98
N TYR A 79 13.86 1.04 -16.76
CA TYR A 79 13.69 2.40 -16.27
C TYR A 79 14.53 2.69 -15.02
N PRO A 80 14.83 3.98 -14.75
CA PRO A 80 15.43 4.37 -13.48
C PRO A 80 14.50 3.98 -12.31
N VAL A 81 15.07 3.26 -11.35
CA VAL A 81 14.39 2.91 -10.09
C VAL A 81 15.05 3.71 -8.97
N THR A 82 14.26 4.43 -8.20
CA THR A 82 14.70 5.21 -7.05
C THR A 82 13.93 4.79 -5.80
N LYS A 83 14.50 5.00 -4.62
CA LYS A 83 13.76 4.80 -3.39
C LYS A 83 12.71 5.90 -3.24
N LEU A 84 11.46 5.52 -3.00
CA LEU A 84 10.36 6.44 -2.69
C LEU A 84 10.04 6.50 -1.20
N GLY A 85 10.47 5.50 -0.42
CA GLY A 85 10.32 5.53 1.02
C GLY A 85 9.94 4.18 1.61
N LEU A 86 9.04 4.23 2.58
CA LEU A 86 8.48 3.10 3.30
C LEU A 86 6.96 3.09 3.13
N HIS A 87 6.37 1.89 3.18
CA HIS A 87 4.95 1.71 3.33
C HIS A 87 4.64 0.91 4.58
N GLU A 88 3.48 1.16 5.17
CA GLU A 88 2.89 0.36 6.22
C GLU A 88 1.39 0.23 5.93
N LEU A 89 0.89 -1.01 5.87
CA LEU A 89 -0.54 -1.31 5.81
C LEU A 89 -1.03 -1.72 7.19
N VAL A 90 -1.77 -0.83 7.83
CA VAL A 90 -2.42 -1.08 9.12
C VAL A 90 -3.89 -1.41 8.94
N PHE A 91 -4.45 -2.15 9.90
CA PHE A 91 -5.86 -2.47 9.96
C PHE A 91 -6.44 -2.18 11.34
N VAL A 92 -7.76 -2.01 11.38
CA VAL A 92 -8.58 -2.10 12.59
C VAL A 92 -9.62 -3.18 12.32
N ALA A 93 -9.59 -4.24 13.12
CA ALA A 93 -10.52 -5.36 13.00
C ALA A 93 -11.95 -4.95 13.41
N ALA A 94 -12.92 -5.79 13.12
CA ALA A 94 -14.33 -5.51 13.42
C ALA A 94 -14.62 -5.24 14.91
N ASP A 95 -13.80 -5.79 15.81
CA ASP A 95 -13.89 -5.59 17.25
C ASP A 95 -13.11 -4.35 17.76
N GLY A 96 -12.50 -3.59 16.85
CA GLY A 96 -11.69 -2.41 17.16
C GLY A 96 -10.22 -2.70 17.41
N THR A 97 -9.77 -3.95 17.33
CA THR A 97 -8.36 -4.31 17.55
C THR A 97 -7.48 -3.77 16.42
N PRO A 98 -6.47 -2.91 16.70
CA PRO A 98 -5.53 -2.44 15.69
C PRO A 98 -4.44 -3.48 15.41
N GLY A 99 -3.88 -3.45 14.20
CA GLY A 99 -2.73 -4.27 13.83
C GLY A 99 -2.03 -3.78 12.56
N CYS A 100 -0.89 -4.40 12.25
CA CYS A 100 -0.13 -4.17 11.03
C CYS A 100 -0.13 -5.47 10.20
N LEU A 101 -0.49 -5.38 8.91
CA LEU A 101 -0.53 -6.53 8.01
C LEU A 101 0.81 -6.73 7.30
N PHE A 102 1.39 -5.66 6.77
CA PHE A 102 2.73 -5.68 6.19
C PHE A 102 3.34 -4.28 6.06
N GLU A 103 4.66 -4.24 6.04
CA GLU A 103 5.46 -3.03 5.85
C GLU A 103 6.65 -3.31 4.93
N GLY A 104 7.26 -2.27 4.38
CA GLY A 104 8.39 -2.45 3.48
C GLY A 104 8.88 -1.18 2.81
N ILE A 105 9.85 -1.35 1.91
CA ILE A 105 10.40 -0.26 1.10
C ILE A 105 9.53 -0.07 -0.14
N VAL A 106 9.16 1.18 -0.43
CA VAL A 106 8.57 1.57 -1.72
C VAL A 106 9.68 2.10 -2.63
N ASN A 107 9.73 1.60 -3.85
CA ASN A 107 10.56 2.13 -4.92
C ASN A 107 9.67 2.71 -6.02
N LEU A 108 10.14 3.78 -6.66
CA LEU A 108 9.50 4.39 -7.81
C LEU A 108 10.28 4.02 -9.07
N GLU A 109 9.61 3.34 -10.00
CA GLU A 109 10.10 3.06 -11.35
C GLU A 109 9.51 4.11 -12.30
N GLN A 110 10.36 4.98 -12.84
CA GLN A 110 9.92 6.11 -13.65
C GLN A 110 9.86 5.74 -15.13
N LYS A 111 8.65 5.42 -15.63
CA LYS A 111 8.43 4.97 -17.02
C LYS A 111 8.49 6.09 -18.07
N VAL A 112 8.44 7.36 -17.65
CA VAL A 112 8.56 8.53 -18.52
C VAL A 112 9.47 9.55 -17.83
N PRO A 113 10.54 10.06 -18.48
CA PRO A 113 11.37 11.11 -17.89
C PRO A 113 10.54 12.35 -17.57
N ALA A 114 10.83 12.99 -16.44
CA ALA A 114 10.28 14.30 -16.09
C ALA A 114 10.83 15.38 -17.02
#